data_AF-A0A2R5LGE0-F1
#
_entry.id   AF-A0A2R5LGE0-F1
#
_cell.length_a   1.000
_cell.length_b   1.000
_cell.length_c   1.000
_cell.angle_alpha   90.00
_cell.angle_beta   90.00
_cell.angle_gamma   90.00
#
_symmetry.space_group_name_H-M   'P 1'
#
loop_
_entity.id
_entity.type
_entity.pdbx_description
1 polymer ?
#
loop_
_entity_poly.entity_id
_entity_poly.type
_entity_poly.pdbx_seq_one_letter_code
_entity_poly.pdbx_strand_id
1 'polypeptide(L)'
;MHPSDSLRIICLVCFAGLSKCSNSEGEVETPADVVHYRKVFKLRQVDRLEAVKTILKLNDVEKQSRLVSAVVQKINEVLIKSKLMLERSDYIPGASFPRDEAVRDALSQVLENTAFMGEILLRLPDITHGVLGLDRSSALTIYWAIGFANSTGIYDAKTTKLCHLMAQELGIIEKQADYFNPYSAKHVKEKEAVPPSAEKEMPKKKFKVKRGPRLSNTRHTEL
;
A
#
# COMPACT_ATOMS: atom_id res chain seq x y z
N MET A 1 6.17 -18.91 -63.18
CA MET A 1 7.03 -20.06 -63.48
C MET A 1 8.42 -19.73 -62.93
N HIS A 2 8.75 -20.30 -61.76
CA HIS A 2 10.09 -20.30 -61.14
C HIS A 2 11.07 -21.14 -62.01
N PRO A 3 12.40 -20.95 -61.92
CA PRO A 3 13.24 -21.41 -60.79
C PRO A 3 14.31 -20.36 -60.38
N SER A 4 14.53 -20.05 -59.09
CA SER A 4 15.08 -20.80 -57.95
C SER A 4 16.62 -20.71 -57.83
N ASP A 5 17.01 -20.31 -56.61
CA ASP A 5 18.21 -20.67 -55.87
C ASP A 5 19.56 -20.03 -56.21
N SER A 6 19.97 -19.06 -55.38
CA SER A 6 21.32 -19.01 -54.81
C SER A 6 21.42 -18.06 -53.62
N LEU A 7 21.92 -18.61 -52.51
CA LEU A 7 22.56 -17.94 -51.35
C LEU A 7 21.66 -17.27 -50.29
N ARG A 8 21.14 -18.14 -49.41
CA ARG A 8 20.86 -17.84 -48.01
C ARG A 8 22.17 -17.52 -47.27
N ILE A 9 22.41 -16.26 -46.93
CA ILE A 9 23.49 -15.89 -46.01
C ILE A 9 22.93 -15.95 -44.59
N ILE A 10 23.30 -17.05 -43.92
CA ILE A 10 23.18 -17.26 -42.48
C ILE A 10 24.26 -16.40 -41.81
N CYS A 11 23.88 -15.32 -41.13
CA CYS A 11 24.76 -14.64 -40.17
C CYS A 11 24.45 -15.13 -38.76
N LEU A 12 24.97 -16.32 -38.47
CA LEU A 12 25.08 -16.90 -37.14
C LEU A 12 26.30 -16.24 -36.46
N VAL A 13 26.07 -15.15 -35.74
CA VAL A 13 27.09 -14.60 -34.83
C VAL A 13 26.69 -14.97 -33.41
N CYS A 14 27.05 -16.19 -33.02
CA CYS A 14 27.25 -16.55 -31.64
C CYS A 14 28.57 -15.93 -31.18
N PHE A 15 28.52 -14.80 -30.46
CA PHE A 15 29.56 -14.48 -29.49
C PHE A 15 28.99 -14.72 -28.09
N ALA A 16 29.27 -15.93 -27.60
CA ALA A 16 29.28 -16.20 -26.18
C ALA A 16 30.41 -15.36 -25.55
N GLY A 17 30.02 -14.33 -24.81
CA GLY A 17 30.89 -13.56 -23.94
C GLY A 17 30.19 -13.40 -22.61
N LEU A 18 30.53 -14.28 -21.66
CA LEU A 18 30.24 -14.09 -20.24
C LEU A 18 30.81 -12.73 -19.82
N SER A 19 29.94 -11.73 -19.66
CA SER A 19 30.26 -10.56 -18.87
C SER A 19 29.43 -10.62 -17.60
N LYS A 20 30.14 -10.88 -16.50
CA LYS A 20 29.65 -10.74 -15.13
C LYS A 20 29.23 -9.26 -14.96
N CYS A 21 27.97 -8.93 -15.24
CA CYS A 21 27.40 -7.70 -14.72
C CYS A 21 27.21 -7.92 -13.21
N SER A 22 28.16 -7.36 -12.47
CA SER A 22 28.09 -7.20 -11.02
C SER A 22 26.69 -6.73 -10.61
N ASN A 23 26.05 -7.51 -9.74
CA ASN A 23 25.02 -6.98 -8.83
C ASN A 23 25.68 -5.90 -7.98
N SER A 24 25.69 -4.67 -8.46
CA SER A 24 25.64 -3.53 -7.58
C SER A 24 24.16 -3.31 -7.29
N GLU A 25 23.65 -3.97 -6.25
CA GLU A 25 22.53 -3.42 -5.49
C GLU A 25 23.06 -2.14 -4.81
N GLY A 26 23.26 -1.10 -5.62
CA GLY A 26 23.37 0.24 -5.12
C GLY A 26 21.99 0.55 -4.58
N GLU A 27 21.89 0.67 -3.27
CA GLU A 27 20.71 1.23 -2.62
C GLU A 27 20.51 2.62 -3.26
N VAL A 28 19.56 2.72 -4.19
CA VAL A 28 19.25 4.01 -4.84
C VAL A 28 18.70 4.88 -3.72
N GLU A 29 19.55 5.76 -3.20
CA GLU A 29 19.17 6.66 -2.12
C GLU A 29 17.91 7.41 -2.53
N THR A 30 16.87 7.30 -1.71
CA THR A 30 15.60 7.97 -1.99
C THR A 30 15.82 9.48 -1.91
N PRO A 31 15.44 10.26 -2.94
CA PRO A 31 15.60 11.72 -2.93
C PRO A 31 14.96 12.40 -1.71
N ALA A 32 15.59 13.46 -1.19
CA ALA A 32 15.20 14.12 0.07
C ALA A 32 13.78 14.72 0.03
N ASP A 33 13.36 15.23 -1.12
CA ASP A 33 12.01 15.72 -1.40
C ASP A 33 10.96 14.61 -1.31
N VAL A 34 11.24 13.43 -1.86
CA VAL A 34 10.40 12.23 -1.76
C VAL A 34 10.32 11.77 -0.30
N VAL A 35 11.42 11.79 0.44
CA VAL A 35 11.44 11.47 1.88
C VAL A 35 10.55 12.43 2.67
N HIS A 36 10.69 13.74 2.42
CA HIS A 36 9.87 14.76 3.06
C HIS A 36 8.38 14.57 2.73
N TYR A 37 8.05 14.38 1.45
CA TYR A 37 6.70 14.11 1.00
C TYR A 37 6.10 12.88 1.70
N ARG A 38 6.82 11.75 1.74
CA ARG A 38 6.38 10.52 2.42
C ARG A 38 6.04 10.76 3.88
N LYS A 39 6.79 11.62 4.58
CA LYS A 39 6.52 11.97 5.98
C LYS A 39 5.18 12.69 6.12
N VAL A 40 4.93 13.71 5.30
CA VAL A 40 3.66 14.47 5.30
C VAL A 40 2.49 13.58 4.89
N PHE A 41 2.69 12.77 3.83
CA PHE A 41 1.73 11.79 3.35
C PHE A 41 1.27 10.84 4.46
N LYS A 42 2.21 10.29 5.25
CA LYS A 42 1.89 9.37 6.36
C LYS A 42 1.06 10.03 7.45
N LEU A 43 1.35 11.28 7.79
CA LEU A 43 0.55 12.02 8.76
C LEU A 43 -0.90 12.14 8.28
N ARG A 44 -1.12 12.57 7.04
CA ARG A 44 -2.45 12.69 6.44
C ARG A 44 -3.16 11.34 6.29
N GLN A 45 -2.42 10.26 6.05
CA GLN A 45 -2.98 8.91 5.92
C GLN A 45 -3.58 8.42 7.24
N VAL A 46 -3.03 8.81 8.40
CA VAL A 46 -3.59 8.47 9.71
C VAL A 46 -4.96 9.09 9.90
N ASP A 47 -5.11 10.38 9.62
CA ASP A 47 -6.39 11.10 9.77
C ASP A 47 -7.46 10.52 8.84
N ARG A 48 -7.09 10.24 7.60
CA ARG A 48 -7.99 9.61 6.62
C ARG A 48 -8.42 8.22 7.04
N LEU A 49 -7.50 7.41 7.55
CA LEU A 49 -7.82 6.08 8.05
C LEU A 49 -8.79 6.16 9.25
N GLU A 50 -8.63 7.13 10.13
CA GLU A 50 -9.55 7.32 11.25
C GLU A 50 -10.97 7.69 10.77
N ALA A 51 -11.08 8.53 9.73
CA ALA A 51 -12.37 8.82 9.11
C ALA A 51 -13.05 7.54 8.55
N VAL A 52 -12.30 6.63 7.90
CA VAL A 52 -12.85 5.34 7.43
C VAL A 52 -13.33 4.49 8.60
N LYS A 53 -12.56 4.43 9.69
CA LYS A 53 -12.96 3.69 10.89
C LYS A 53 -14.23 4.26 11.53
N THR A 54 -14.42 5.58 11.52
CA THR A 54 -15.67 6.19 12.00
C THR A 54 -16.86 5.75 11.14
N ILE A 55 -16.70 5.68 9.80
CA ILE A 55 -17.75 5.15 8.91
C ILE A 55 -18.06 3.68 9.26
N LEU A 56 -17.02 2.84 9.45
CA LEU A 56 -17.19 1.43 9.81
C LEU A 56 -17.95 1.20 11.12
N LYS A 57 -17.78 2.09 12.11
CA LYS A 57 -18.45 2.01 13.41
C LYS A 57 -19.94 2.38 13.36
N LEU A 58 -20.44 2.89 12.23
CA LEU A 58 -21.87 3.15 12.07
C LEU A 58 -22.64 1.83 11.98
N ASN A 59 -23.66 1.67 12.81
CA ASN A 59 -24.54 0.49 12.80
C ASN A 59 -25.63 0.55 11.71
N ASP A 60 -25.45 1.39 10.70
CA ASP A 60 -26.46 1.71 9.68
C ASP A 60 -25.82 1.64 8.28
N VAL A 61 -26.13 0.57 7.57
CA VAL A 61 -25.58 0.26 6.24
C VAL A 61 -26.00 1.30 5.21
N GLU A 62 -27.21 1.85 5.32
CA GLU A 62 -27.68 2.88 4.38
C GLU A 62 -26.88 4.17 4.55
N LYS A 63 -26.66 4.59 5.81
CA LYS A 63 -25.80 5.74 6.10
C LYS A 63 -24.36 5.51 5.65
N GLN A 64 -23.81 4.32 5.90
CA GLN A 64 -22.48 3.96 5.39
C GLN A 64 -22.41 4.08 3.88
N SER A 65 -23.40 3.53 3.15
CA SER A 65 -23.45 3.60 1.69
C SER A 65 -23.52 5.04 1.18
N ARG A 66 -24.33 5.90 1.80
CA ARG A 66 -24.42 7.32 1.43
C ARG A 66 -23.09 8.06 1.66
N LEU A 67 -22.44 7.82 2.80
CA LEU A 67 -21.15 8.44 3.12
C LEU A 67 -20.03 7.94 2.19
N VAL A 68 -19.94 6.63 1.95
CA VAL A 68 -18.98 6.05 1.00
C VAL A 68 -19.20 6.63 -0.39
N SER A 69 -20.46 6.71 -0.86
CA SER A 69 -20.79 7.32 -2.15
C SER A 69 -20.29 8.76 -2.24
N ALA A 70 -20.53 9.59 -1.22
CA ALA A 70 -20.07 10.98 -1.20
C ALA A 70 -18.54 11.09 -1.22
N VAL A 71 -17.86 10.23 -0.46
CA VAL A 71 -16.39 10.21 -0.41
C VAL A 71 -15.80 9.77 -1.75
N VAL A 72 -16.32 8.70 -2.35
CA VAL A 72 -15.87 8.19 -3.66
C VAL A 72 -16.10 9.23 -4.76
N GLN A 73 -17.26 9.88 -4.78
CA GLN A 73 -17.53 10.99 -5.70
C GLN A 73 -16.50 12.11 -5.53
N LYS A 74 -16.19 12.49 -4.29
CA LYS A 74 -15.22 13.56 -4.05
C LYS A 74 -13.80 13.20 -4.45
N ILE A 75 -13.38 11.96 -4.16
CA ILE A 75 -12.12 11.39 -4.62
C ILE A 75 -12.05 11.48 -6.15
N ASN A 76 -13.11 11.06 -6.84
CA ASN A 76 -13.15 11.05 -8.30
C ASN A 76 -13.04 12.46 -8.89
N GLU A 77 -13.77 13.44 -8.35
CA GLU A 77 -13.66 14.85 -8.75
C GLU A 77 -12.22 15.38 -8.64
N VAL A 78 -11.55 15.09 -7.53
CA VAL A 78 -10.17 15.52 -7.31
C VAL A 78 -9.25 14.82 -8.30
N LEU A 79 -9.36 13.50 -8.46
CA LEU A 79 -8.54 12.73 -9.39
C LEU A 79 -8.67 13.22 -10.84
N ILE A 80 -9.87 13.53 -11.32
CA ILE A 80 -10.07 14.07 -12.67
C ILE A 80 -9.33 15.41 -12.83
N LYS A 81 -9.45 16.32 -11.85
CA LYS A 81 -8.78 17.63 -11.90
C LYS A 81 -7.26 17.48 -11.85
N SER A 82 -6.74 16.67 -10.94
CA SER A 82 -5.31 16.44 -10.79
C SER A 82 -4.73 15.73 -12.02
N LYS A 83 -5.45 14.77 -12.60
CA LYS A 83 -5.10 14.11 -13.87
C LYS A 83 -4.90 15.13 -14.98
N LEU A 84 -5.87 16.02 -15.19
CA LEU A 84 -5.78 17.05 -16.22
C LEU A 84 -4.61 18.00 -15.99
N MET A 85 -4.28 18.33 -14.74
CA MET A 85 -3.09 19.13 -14.42
C MET A 85 -1.80 18.38 -14.77
N LEU A 86 -1.71 17.10 -14.43
CA LEU A 86 -0.53 16.29 -14.73
C LEU A 86 -0.35 16.07 -16.24
N GLU A 87 -1.44 15.81 -16.98
CA GLU A 87 -1.42 15.63 -18.44
C GLU A 87 -1.05 16.92 -19.20
N ARG A 88 -1.30 18.09 -18.61
CA ARG A 88 -0.90 19.40 -19.17
C ARG A 88 0.53 19.78 -18.80
N SER A 89 1.17 19.02 -17.92
CA SER A 89 2.56 19.21 -17.53
C SER A 89 3.47 18.21 -18.24
N ASP A 90 4.78 18.44 -18.18
CA ASP A 90 5.78 17.48 -18.67
C ASP A 90 6.12 16.38 -17.64
N TYR A 91 5.30 16.21 -16.60
CA TYR A 91 5.55 15.19 -15.57
C TYR A 91 5.19 13.79 -16.06
N ILE A 92 6.15 12.88 -15.93
CA ILE A 92 6.00 11.46 -16.26
C ILE A 92 6.17 10.64 -14.96
N PRO A 93 5.33 9.64 -14.69
CA PRO A 93 5.51 8.75 -13.54
C PRO A 93 6.92 8.15 -13.48
N GLY A 94 7.54 8.22 -12.32
CA GLY A 94 8.91 7.73 -12.09
C GLY A 94 9.99 8.78 -12.33
N ALA A 95 9.64 9.95 -12.89
CA ALA A 95 10.53 11.10 -12.93
C ALA A 95 10.79 11.67 -11.52
N SER A 96 11.78 12.56 -11.43
CA SER A 96 12.07 13.31 -10.21
C SER A 96 10.84 14.04 -9.67
N PHE A 97 10.74 14.19 -8.36
CA PHE A 97 9.62 14.87 -7.74
C PHE A 97 9.48 16.32 -8.28
N PRO A 98 8.25 16.78 -8.61
CA PRO A 98 8.07 18.07 -9.28
C PRO A 98 8.52 19.26 -8.42
N ARG A 99 9.20 20.21 -9.06
CA ARG A 99 9.55 21.51 -8.45
C ARG A 99 8.39 22.50 -8.53
N ASP A 100 7.67 22.48 -9.65
CA ASP A 100 6.47 23.30 -9.84
C ASP A 100 5.40 22.91 -8.81
N GLU A 101 4.87 23.90 -8.11
CA GLU A 101 3.94 23.70 -7.02
C GLU A 101 2.60 23.12 -7.48
N ALA A 102 2.06 23.58 -8.61
CA ALA A 102 0.79 23.08 -9.12
C ALA A 102 0.89 21.62 -9.57
N VAL A 103 1.99 21.24 -10.22
CA VAL A 103 2.27 19.85 -10.62
C VAL A 103 2.50 18.97 -9.39
N ARG A 104 3.27 19.45 -8.40
CA ARG A 104 3.51 18.74 -7.14
C ARG A 104 2.22 18.52 -6.36
N ASP A 105 1.35 19.51 -6.29
CA ASP A 105 0.06 19.42 -5.60
C ASP A 105 -0.87 18.45 -6.31
N ALA A 106 -0.93 18.49 -7.64
CA ALA A 106 -1.69 17.52 -8.43
C ALA A 106 -1.18 16.09 -8.23
N LEU A 107 0.15 15.88 -8.27
CA LEU A 107 0.76 14.58 -7.98
C LEU A 107 0.41 14.09 -6.58
N SER A 108 0.54 14.98 -5.59
CA SER A 108 0.21 14.68 -4.19
C SER A 108 -1.25 14.29 -4.05
N GLN A 109 -2.17 15.03 -4.70
CA GLN A 109 -3.59 14.71 -4.73
C GLN A 109 -3.88 13.33 -5.35
N VAL A 110 -3.24 12.97 -6.46
CA VAL A 110 -3.41 11.63 -7.06
C VAL A 110 -2.95 10.55 -6.09
N LEU A 111 -1.74 10.67 -5.55
CA LEU A 111 -1.16 9.67 -4.64
C LEU A 111 -1.99 9.54 -3.35
N GLU A 112 -2.40 10.65 -2.77
CA GLU A 112 -3.18 10.66 -1.54
C GLU A 112 -4.58 10.10 -1.70
N ASN A 113 -5.31 10.50 -2.75
CA ASN A 113 -6.66 10.04 -2.98
C ASN A 113 -6.71 8.57 -3.44
N THR A 114 -5.69 8.10 -4.18
CA THR A 114 -5.57 6.69 -4.56
C THR A 114 -5.37 5.80 -3.34
N ALA A 115 -4.47 6.18 -2.42
CA ALA A 115 -4.28 5.43 -1.18
C ALA A 115 -5.52 5.47 -0.28
N PHE A 116 -6.22 6.61 -0.22
CA PHE A 116 -7.46 6.73 0.53
C PHE A 116 -8.58 5.84 -0.03
N MET A 117 -8.72 5.79 -1.36
CA MET A 117 -9.63 4.87 -2.04
C MET A 117 -9.32 3.41 -1.65
N GLY A 118 -8.04 3.04 -1.57
CA GLY A 118 -7.64 1.70 -1.10
C GLY A 118 -8.11 1.38 0.31
N GLU A 119 -8.01 2.33 1.25
CA GLU A 119 -8.51 2.15 2.62
C GLU A 119 -10.03 1.97 2.67
N ILE A 120 -10.78 2.70 1.85
CA ILE A 120 -12.25 2.59 1.79
C ILE A 120 -12.65 1.26 1.16
N LEU A 121 -12.11 0.95 -0.03
CA LEU A 121 -12.48 -0.24 -0.80
C LEU A 121 -12.16 -1.52 -0.03
N LEU A 122 -10.96 -1.64 0.53
CA LEU A 122 -10.56 -2.88 1.19
C LEU A 122 -11.31 -3.10 2.51
N ARG A 123 -11.83 -2.05 3.15
CA ARG A 123 -12.58 -2.15 4.41
C ARG A 123 -14.08 -2.31 4.21
N LEU A 124 -14.62 -1.68 3.16
CA LEU A 124 -16.03 -1.66 2.80
C LEU A 124 -16.21 -2.18 1.36
N PRO A 125 -15.75 -3.40 1.02
CA PRO A 125 -15.70 -3.87 -0.36
C PRO A 125 -17.09 -3.93 -0.98
N ASP A 126 -18.06 -4.54 -0.30
CA ASP A 126 -19.43 -4.72 -0.82
C ASP A 126 -20.09 -3.37 -1.19
N ILE A 127 -19.99 -2.38 -0.30
CA ILE A 127 -20.55 -1.03 -0.52
C ILE A 127 -19.79 -0.32 -1.66
N THR A 128 -18.46 -0.38 -1.64
CA THR A 128 -17.63 0.36 -2.58
C THR A 128 -17.77 -0.20 -4.01
N HIS A 129 -17.84 -1.52 -4.17
CA HIS A 129 -18.16 -2.16 -5.45
C HIS A 129 -19.53 -1.71 -5.96
N GLY A 130 -20.53 -1.62 -5.07
CA GLY A 130 -21.86 -1.08 -5.41
C GLY A 130 -21.78 0.34 -5.96
N VAL A 131 -21.05 1.24 -5.30
CA VAL A 131 -20.87 2.63 -5.75
C VAL A 131 -20.15 2.71 -7.09
N LEU A 132 -19.05 1.98 -7.27
CA LEU A 132 -18.27 1.99 -8.52
C LEU A 132 -19.04 1.33 -9.68
N GLY A 133 -19.94 0.40 -9.40
CA GLY A 133 -20.80 -0.23 -10.40
C GLY A 133 -21.85 0.71 -11.01
N LEU A 134 -22.20 1.79 -10.30
CA LEU A 134 -23.18 2.78 -10.79
C LEU A 134 -22.59 3.76 -11.81
N ASP A 135 -21.27 4.01 -11.76
CA ASP A 135 -20.60 4.96 -12.63
C ASP A 135 -19.27 4.39 -13.17
N ARG A 136 -19.33 3.89 -14.40
CA ARG A 136 -18.16 3.35 -15.11
C ARG A 136 -17.06 4.38 -15.31
N SER A 137 -17.40 5.67 -15.47
CA SER A 137 -16.41 6.72 -15.67
C SER A 137 -15.59 6.98 -14.40
N SER A 138 -16.24 6.93 -13.24
CA SER A 138 -15.59 6.94 -11.94
C SER A 138 -14.66 5.73 -11.78
N ALA A 139 -15.14 4.52 -12.08
CA ALA A 139 -14.30 3.31 -12.02
C ALA A 139 -13.04 3.41 -12.89
N LEU A 140 -13.16 3.88 -14.14
CA LEU A 140 -12.00 4.06 -15.03
C LEU A 140 -10.99 5.09 -14.52
N THR A 141 -11.47 6.15 -13.89
CA THR A 141 -10.59 7.16 -13.26
C THR A 141 -9.81 6.56 -12.10
N ILE A 142 -10.47 5.75 -11.25
CA ILE A 142 -9.79 5.02 -10.17
C ILE A 142 -8.76 4.05 -10.76
N TYR A 143 -9.07 3.30 -11.81
CA TYR A 143 -8.12 2.37 -12.43
C TYR A 143 -6.89 3.07 -12.96
N TRP A 144 -7.08 4.20 -13.64
CA TRP A 144 -5.98 5.06 -14.08
C TRP A 144 -5.13 5.52 -12.89
N ALA A 145 -5.76 5.99 -11.81
CA ALA A 145 -5.06 6.52 -10.65
C ALA A 145 -4.20 5.44 -9.96
N ILE A 146 -4.70 4.20 -9.89
CA ILE A 146 -3.96 3.04 -9.37
C ILE A 146 -2.71 2.76 -10.22
N GLY A 147 -2.87 2.65 -11.54
CA GLY A 147 -1.75 2.40 -12.45
C GLY A 147 -0.72 3.53 -12.42
N PHE A 148 -1.19 4.78 -12.45
CA PHE A 148 -0.36 5.97 -12.37
C PHE A 148 0.45 5.99 -11.07
N ALA A 149 -0.23 5.90 -9.92
CA ALA A 149 0.40 5.98 -8.60
C ALA A 149 1.45 4.89 -8.38
N ASN A 150 1.16 3.64 -8.77
CA ASN A 150 2.11 2.53 -8.69
C ASN A 150 3.35 2.75 -9.59
N SER A 151 3.18 3.42 -10.73
CA SER A 151 4.28 3.71 -11.66
C SER A 151 5.19 4.85 -11.20
N THR A 152 4.83 5.59 -10.13
CA THR A 152 5.65 6.71 -9.64
C THR A 152 6.88 6.27 -8.82
N GLY A 153 6.84 5.10 -8.19
CA GLY A 153 7.83 4.69 -7.19
C GLY A 153 7.82 5.51 -5.89
N ILE A 154 6.88 6.43 -5.70
CA ILE A 154 6.87 7.36 -4.56
C ILE A 154 6.31 6.71 -3.28
N TYR A 155 5.43 5.72 -3.39
CA TYR A 155 4.88 5.05 -2.20
C TYR A 155 5.96 4.29 -1.41
N ASP A 156 5.69 4.12 -0.11
CA ASP A 156 6.44 3.19 0.72
C ASP A 156 5.88 1.76 0.57
N ALA A 157 6.63 0.76 1.05
CA ALA A 157 6.24 -0.65 0.91
C ALA A 157 4.82 -0.95 1.42
N LYS A 158 4.39 -0.31 2.52
CA LYS A 158 3.05 -0.49 3.09
C LYS A 158 1.97 0.03 2.13
N THR A 159 2.14 1.24 1.60
CA THR A 159 1.15 1.86 0.70
C THR A 159 1.14 1.19 -0.66
N THR A 160 2.32 0.75 -1.16
CA THR A 160 2.41 -0.07 -2.37
C THR A 160 1.63 -1.38 -2.20
N LYS A 161 1.77 -2.07 -1.06
CA LYS A 161 0.99 -3.28 -0.76
C LYS A 161 -0.51 -2.99 -0.70
N LEU A 162 -0.93 -1.88 -0.09
CA LEU A 162 -2.33 -1.46 -0.06
C LEU A 162 -2.88 -1.28 -1.48
N CYS A 163 -2.16 -0.58 -2.36
CA CYS A 163 -2.58 -0.34 -3.74
C CYS A 163 -2.59 -1.64 -4.57
N HIS A 164 -1.67 -2.56 -4.30
CA HIS A 164 -1.66 -3.88 -4.93
C HIS A 164 -2.91 -4.69 -4.56
N LEU A 165 -3.25 -4.75 -3.26
CA LEU A 165 -4.48 -5.42 -2.80
C LEU A 165 -5.74 -4.77 -3.38
N MET A 166 -5.77 -3.44 -3.45
CA MET A 166 -6.86 -2.70 -4.09
C MET A 166 -7.01 -3.09 -5.58
N ALA A 167 -5.90 -3.21 -6.31
CA ALA A 167 -5.93 -3.61 -7.72
C ALA A 167 -6.44 -5.05 -7.91
N GLN A 168 -6.06 -5.98 -7.01
CA GLN A 168 -6.59 -7.34 -6.98
C GLN A 168 -8.08 -7.36 -6.65
N GLU A 169 -8.51 -6.59 -5.66
CA GLU A 169 -9.92 -6.50 -5.24
C GLU A 169 -10.82 -6.04 -6.39
N LEU A 170 -10.35 -5.09 -7.18
CA LEU A 170 -11.04 -4.56 -8.37
C LEU A 170 -10.91 -5.43 -9.62
N GLY A 171 -10.10 -6.49 -9.59
CA GLY A 171 -9.85 -7.35 -10.75
C GLY A 171 -9.06 -6.67 -11.88
N ILE A 172 -8.29 -5.62 -11.55
CA ILE A 172 -7.38 -4.96 -12.50
C ILE A 172 -6.17 -5.86 -12.78
N ILE A 173 -5.73 -6.57 -11.75
CA ILE A 173 -4.68 -7.58 -11.83
C ILE A 173 -5.21 -8.91 -11.31
N GLU A 174 -4.56 -10.00 -11.73
CA GLU A 174 -4.92 -11.34 -11.30
C GLU A 174 -4.80 -11.49 -9.78
N LYS A 175 -5.83 -12.08 -9.17
CA LYS A 175 -5.80 -12.43 -7.75
C LYS A 175 -4.86 -13.62 -7.59
N GLN A 176 -3.94 -13.52 -6.62
CA GLN A 176 -3.12 -14.66 -6.24
C GLN A 176 -4.01 -15.82 -5.76
N ALA A 177 -3.57 -17.06 -5.92
CA ALA A 177 -4.36 -18.24 -5.56
C ALA A 177 -4.76 -18.26 -4.07
N ASP A 178 -3.92 -17.66 -3.23
CA ASP A 178 -4.11 -17.47 -1.79
C ASP A 178 -4.58 -16.05 -1.43
N TYR A 179 -5.06 -15.27 -2.41
CA TYR A 179 -5.54 -13.91 -2.15
C TYR A 179 -6.66 -13.91 -1.11
N PHE A 180 -6.43 -13.13 -0.06
CA PHE A 180 -7.46 -12.77 0.89
C PHE A 180 -7.33 -11.29 1.21
N ASN A 181 -8.46 -10.59 1.36
CA ASN A 181 -8.44 -9.19 1.77
C ASN A 181 -8.28 -9.11 3.31
N PRO A 182 -7.13 -8.66 3.83
CA PRO A 182 -6.86 -8.65 5.28
C PRO A 182 -7.62 -7.56 6.03
N TYR A 183 -8.29 -6.64 5.32
CA TYR A 183 -8.96 -5.47 5.90
C TYR A 183 -10.48 -5.61 6.00
N SER A 184 -11.06 -6.68 5.45
CA SER A 184 -12.52 -6.86 5.47
C SER A 184 -13.01 -7.08 6.90
N ALA A 185 -14.14 -6.45 7.24
CA ALA A 185 -14.73 -6.54 8.59
C ALA A 185 -15.07 -7.99 8.99
N LYS A 186 -15.36 -8.87 8.02
CA LYS A 186 -15.64 -10.29 8.24
C LYS A 186 -14.42 -10.99 8.87
N HIS A 187 -13.20 -10.68 8.41
CA HIS A 187 -11.98 -11.32 8.92
C HIS A 187 -11.36 -10.62 10.13
N VAL A 188 -11.55 -9.30 10.29
CA VAL A 188 -11.14 -8.63 11.53
C VAL A 188 -11.90 -9.23 12.71
N LYS A 189 -13.21 -9.47 12.55
CA LYS A 189 -14.03 -10.17 13.55
C LYS A 189 -13.62 -11.62 13.75
N GLU A 190 -13.19 -12.33 12.72
CA GLU A 190 -12.68 -13.71 12.84
C GLU A 190 -11.37 -13.78 13.62
N LYS A 191 -10.44 -12.83 13.41
CA LYS A 191 -9.21 -12.71 14.20
C LYS A 191 -9.45 -12.29 15.65
N GLU A 192 -10.48 -11.49 15.91
CA GLU A 192 -10.90 -11.08 17.26
C GLU A 192 -11.73 -12.17 17.98
N ALA A 193 -12.42 -13.03 17.22
CA ALA A 193 -13.24 -14.14 17.74
C ALA A 193 -12.44 -15.42 18.03
N VAL A 194 -11.18 -15.50 17.57
CA VAL A 194 -10.24 -16.52 18.06
C VAL A 194 -9.78 -16.07 19.45
N PRO A 195 -10.18 -16.75 20.55
CA PRO A 195 -9.60 -16.45 21.87
C PRO A 195 -8.08 -16.66 21.80
N PRO A 196 -7.28 -15.96 22.63
CA PRO A 196 -5.83 -16.15 22.67
C PRO A 196 -5.52 -17.58 23.15
N SER A 197 -5.50 -18.51 22.21
CA SER A 197 -5.29 -19.93 22.43
C SER A 197 -3.88 -20.26 21.95
N ALA A 198 -2.99 -20.32 22.93
CA ALA A 198 -1.70 -20.99 22.89
C ALA A 198 -0.63 -20.41 21.94
N GLU A 199 -0.20 -19.19 22.23
CA GLU A 199 1.24 -18.93 22.17
C GLU A 199 1.89 -19.90 23.18
N LYS A 200 2.56 -20.95 22.69
CA LYS A 200 3.34 -21.85 23.54
C LYS A 200 4.44 -21.02 24.18
N GLU A 201 4.19 -20.55 25.41
CA GLU A 201 5.22 -20.05 26.29
C GLU A 201 6.27 -21.16 26.46
N MET A 202 7.43 -20.98 25.83
CA MET A 202 8.60 -21.79 26.18
C MET A 202 8.93 -21.50 27.65
N PRO A 203 9.10 -22.52 28.51
CA PRO A 203 9.32 -22.29 29.93
C PRO A 203 10.63 -21.54 30.14
N LYS A 204 10.53 -20.28 30.58
CA LYS A 204 11.67 -19.48 31.03
C LYS A 204 12.33 -20.19 32.21
N LYS A 205 13.48 -20.83 31.98
CA LYS A 205 14.35 -21.38 33.04
C LYS A 205 14.67 -20.25 34.02
N LYS A 206 14.12 -20.35 35.23
CA LYS A 206 14.48 -19.48 36.36
C LYS A 206 15.97 -19.68 36.68
N PHE A 207 16.82 -18.71 36.31
CA PHE A 207 18.17 -18.64 36.84
C PHE A 207 18.09 -18.42 38.35
N LYS A 208 18.44 -19.45 39.13
CA LYS A 208 18.57 -19.34 40.59
C LYS A 208 19.82 -18.51 40.89
N VAL A 209 19.62 -17.22 41.16
CA VAL A 209 20.65 -16.38 41.79
C VAL A 209 20.93 -16.96 43.17
N LYS A 210 22.14 -17.49 43.40
CA LYS A 210 22.59 -17.95 44.72
C LYS A 210 22.68 -16.73 45.63
N ARG A 211 21.74 -16.60 46.57
CA ARG A 211 21.80 -15.56 47.62
C ARG A 211 22.98 -15.88 48.55
N GLY A 212 23.91 -14.95 48.68
CA GLY A 212 25.06 -15.07 49.59
C GLY A 212 24.66 -15.02 51.07
N PRO A 213 25.57 -15.36 52.00
CA PRO A 213 25.28 -15.44 53.42
C PRO A 213 24.85 -14.07 53.97
N ARG A 214 23.69 -14.02 54.62
CA ARG A 214 23.23 -12.83 55.35
C ARG A 214 23.69 -12.95 56.80
N LEU A 215 24.48 -11.97 57.26
CA LEU A 215 24.86 -11.80 58.66
C LEU A 215 23.61 -11.47 59.48
N SER A 216 23.20 -12.37 60.37
CA SER A 216 22.17 -12.11 61.38
C SER A 216 22.77 -11.30 62.52
N ASN A 217 22.40 -10.04 62.63
CA ASN A 217 22.80 -9.18 63.73
C ASN A 217 21.79 -9.33 64.87
N THR A 218 22.10 -10.16 65.86
CA THR A 218 21.33 -10.31 67.09
C THR A 218 21.71 -9.16 68.04
N ARG A 219 20.77 -8.23 68.31
CA ARG A 219 20.91 -7.30 69.43
C ARG A 219 20.34 -7.96 70.68
N HIS A 220 21.21 -8.15 71.66
CA HIS A 220 20.85 -8.46 73.04
C HIS A 220 20.21 -7.21 73.66
N THR A 221 19.10 -7.36 74.36
CA THR A 221 18.66 -6.39 75.37
C THR A 221 17.97 -7.19 76.46
N GLU A 222 18.70 -7.44 77.54
CA GLU A 222 18.12 -7.78 78.84
C GLU A 222 18.14 -6.51 79.69
N LEU A 223 17.02 -6.28 80.36
CA LEU A 223 16.76 -5.45 81.56
C LEU A 223 17.14 -3.96 81.52
#